data_AF-A0A427AUG1-F1
#
_entry.id   AF-A0A427AUG1-F1
#
_cell.length_a   1.000
_cell.length_b   1.000
_cell.length_c   1.000
_cell.angle_alpha   90.00
_cell.angle_beta   90.00
_cell.angle_gamma   90.00
#
_symmetry.space_group_name_H-M   'P 1'
#
loop_
_entity.id
_entity.type
_entity.pdbx_description
1 polymer ?
#
loop_
_entity_poly.entity_id
_entity_poly.type
_entity_poly.pdbx_seq_one_letter_code
_entity_poly.pdbx_strand_id
1 'polypeptide(L)'
;MKNVKLPFEEPKVETTTTEDACKLKDLLPEPAYTRLQESKTGLHMKSPQELTEMALRYYDEVALPKLVLDFGSLELSPVDGRTLTDFMHTRGLRMHSLGRVVKLSEKLSHVQSLCIHEMIVRAFKHVIRAVIATVSDTRDLSISIAAMLNLLLGLPDSGVSHSSVPVHTLVWRWLEVFLKRRYDWELTVSNYCDIRKYAILRGLCHKVGIELAPKDFDMDSAFPFDKLDIISLVPVHKQVACSSADGRQLLESSKTALDKGKLEDAVSYGTKVDAYTGYPAS
;
A
#
# COMPACT_ATOMS: atom_id res chain seq x y z
N MET A 1 -71.78 -18.53 23.97
CA MET A 1 -70.75 -17.47 24.06
C MET A 1 -69.45 -18.03 23.52
N LYS A 2 -68.77 -17.23 22.67
CA LYS A 2 -67.59 -17.57 21.85
C LYS A 2 -66.30 -17.59 22.68
N ASN A 3 -65.33 -18.43 22.31
CA ASN A 3 -63.91 -18.09 22.04
C ASN A 3 -63.10 -19.39 21.83
N VAL A 4 -62.81 -19.77 20.59
CA VAL A 4 -61.76 -19.28 19.67
C VAL A 4 -60.38 -19.84 20.05
N LYS A 5 -59.96 -20.81 19.24
CA LYS A 5 -58.63 -21.41 19.17
C LYS A 5 -57.74 -20.42 18.41
N LEU A 6 -56.71 -19.88 19.07
CA LEU A 6 -55.70 -19.02 18.43
C LEU A 6 -54.86 -19.85 17.44
N PRO A 7 -54.66 -19.41 16.19
CA PRO A 7 -53.63 -19.95 15.33
C PRO A 7 -52.26 -19.34 15.69
N PHE A 8 -51.26 -20.20 15.71
CA PHE A 8 -49.84 -19.87 15.78
C PHE A 8 -49.43 -19.24 14.45
N GLU A 9 -49.03 -17.96 14.45
CA GLU A 9 -48.39 -17.30 13.31
C GLU A 9 -46.86 -17.45 13.41
N GLU A 10 -46.26 -18.07 12.40
CA GLU A 10 -44.82 -18.00 12.14
C GLU A 10 -44.44 -16.56 11.76
N PRO A 11 -43.24 -16.06 12.14
CA PRO A 11 -42.82 -14.72 11.78
C PRO A 11 -42.50 -14.65 10.29
N LYS A 12 -43.27 -13.84 9.55
CA LYS A 12 -43.07 -13.49 8.14
C LYS A 12 -41.72 -12.81 7.94
N VAL A 13 -40.81 -13.53 7.31
CA VAL A 13 -39.71 -12.96 6.54
C VAL A 13 -40.31 -12.49 5.22
N GLU A 14 -40.33 -11.18 4.97
CA GLU A 14 -40.34 -10.53 3.63
C GLU A 14 -40.84 -9.09 3.74
N THR A 15 -40.01 -8.10 3.35
CA THR A 15 -40.37 -6.87 2.59
C THR A 15 -39.23 -5.84 2.42
N THR A 16 -38.02 -6.06 2.94
CA THR A 16 -36.94 -5.05 2.83
C THR A 16 -36.06 -5.16 1.57
N THR A 17 -36.08 -6.27 0.83
CA THR A 17 -35.14 -6.53 -0.28
C THR A 17 -35.45 -5.80 -1.60
N THR A 18 -36.70 -5.44 -1.86
CA THR A 18 -37.11 -4.83 -3.15
C THR A 18 -36.87 -3.33 -3.23
N GLU A 19 -36.95 -2.60 -2.11
CA GLU A 19 -36.72 -1.15 -2.09
C GLU A 19 -35.25 -0.78 -2.31
N ASP A 20 -34.33 -1.60 -1.82
CA ASP A 20 -32.90 -1.33 -1.90
C ASP A 20 -32.28 -1.67 -3.27
N ALA A 21 -32.86 -2.62 -4.01
CA ALA A 21 -32.44 -2.94 -5.38
C ALA A 21 -32.70 -1.79 -6.36
N CYS A 22 -33.78 -1.03 -6.17
CA CYS A 22 -34.07 0.17 -6.97
C CYS A 22 -32.99 1.25 -6.78
N LYS A 23 -32.46 1.42 -5.57
CA LYS A 23 -31.44 2.45 -5.28
C LYS A 23 -30.14 2.23 -6.06
N LEU A 24 -29.76 0.98 -6.32
CA LEU A 24 -28.53 0.69 -7.09
C LEU A 24 -28.73 0.94 -8.59
N LYS A 25 -29.93 0.65 -9.11
CA LYS A 25 -30.29 0.93 -10.50
C LYS A 25 -30.26 2.43 -10.80
N ASP A 26 -30.69 3.25 -9.85
CA ASP A 26 -30.69 4.72 -10.00
C ASP A 26 -29.27 5.33 -9.95
N LEU A 27 -28.28 4.62 -9.40
CA LEU A 27 -26.90 5.10 -9.24
C LEU A 27 -25.96 4.67 -10.38
N LEU A 28 -26.36 3.70 -11.19
CA LEU A 28 -25.53 3.11 -12.23
C LEU A 28 -26.10 3.43 -13.61
N PRO A 29 -25.26 3.71 -14.63
CA PRO A 29 -25.74 3.71 -16.01
C PRO A 29 -26.36 2.35 -16.35
N GLU A 30 -27.49 2.34 -17.07
CA GLU A 30 -28.17 1.11 -17.53
C GLU A 30 -27.22 0.01 -18.05
N PRO A 31 -26.24 0.28 -18.95
CA PRO A 31 -25.32 -0.78 -19.40
C PRO A 31 -24.44 -1.37 -18.29
N ALA A 32 -24.12 -0.62 -17.24
CA ALA A 32 -23.39 -1.15 -16.09
C ALA A 32 -24.29 -2.02 -15.19
N TYR A 33 -25.55 -1.62 -15.01
CA TYR A 33 -26.53 -2.39 -14.25
C TYR A 33 -26.86 -3.73 -14.94
N THR A 34 -27.08 -3.73 -16.26
CA THR A 34 -27.32 -4.96 -17.02
C THR A 34 -26.15 -5.94 -16.89
N ARG A 35 -24.90 -5.47 -17.03
CA ARG A 35 -23.71 -6.32 -16.82
C ARG A 35 -23.65 -6.92 -15.41
N LEU A 36 -24.03 -6.14 -14.39
CA LEU A 36 -24.06 -6.62 -13.02
C LEU A 36 -25.13 -7.70 -12.81
N GLN A 37 -26.29 -7.56 -13.46
CA GLN A 37 -27.36 -8.56 -13.45
C GLN A 37 -26.92 -9.86 -14.16
N GLU A 38 -26.30 -9.73 -15.33
CA GLU A 38 -25.78 -10.84 -16.13
C GLU A 38 -24.66 -11.62 -15.44
N SER A 39 -23.93 -10.98 -14.50
CA SER A 39 -22.87 -11.63 -13.74
C SER A 39 -23.35 -12.78 -12.83
N LYS A 40 -24.67 -12.88 -12.56
CA LYS A 40 -25.28 -13.89 -11.67
C LYS A 40 -24.70 -13.94 -10.25
N THR A 41 -24.03 -12.87 -9.83
CA THR A 41 -23.43 -12.76 -8.48
C THR A 41 -24.44 -12.38 -7.40
N GLY A 42 -25.65 -11.96 -7.79
CA GLY A 42 -26.67 -11.43 -6.87
C GLY A 42 -26.37 -10.02 -6.33
N LEU A 43 -25.24 -9.40 -6.71
CA LEU A 43 -24.82 -8.09 -6.20
C LEU A 43 -25.77 -6.95 -6.62
N HIS A 44 -26.42 -7.08 -7.78
CA HIS A 44 -27.40 -6.09 -8.28
C HIS A 44 -28.65 -5.96 -7.40
N MET A 45 -28.90 -6.92 -6.49
CA MET A 45 -30.03 -6.94 -5.56
C MET A 45 -29.67 -6.40 -4.17
N LYS A 46 -28.43 -5.93 -3.98
CA LYS A 46 -27.90 -5.46 -2.69
C LYS A 46 -27.87 -3.95 -2.63
N SER A 47 -28.05 -3.40 -1.43
CA SER A 47 -27.95 -1.95 -1.23
C SER A 47 -26.48 -1.49 -1.38
N PRO A 48 -26.20 -0.22 -1.72
CA PRO A 48 -24.84 0.31 -1.74
C PRO A 48 -24.09 0.13 -0.41
N GLN A 49 -24.81 0.20 0.72
CA GLN A 49 -24.25 0.00 2.06
C GLN A 49 -23.84 -1.46 2.26
N GLU A 50 -24.73 -2.40 1.93
CA GLU A 50 -24.41 -3.85 2.00
C GLU A 50 -23.23 -4.22 1.09
N LEU A 51 -23.17 -3.67 -0.13
CA LEU A 51 -22.05 -3.87 -1.04
C LEU A 51 -20.74 -3.35 -0.46
N THR A 52 -20.78 -2.19 0.20
CA THR A 52 -19.61 -1.60 0.86
C THR A 52 -19.13 -2.49 2.02
N GLU A 53 -20.05 -2.97 2.85
CA GLU A 53 -19.73 -3.88 3.96
C GLU A 53 -19.16 -5.22 3.45
N MET A 54 -19.75 -5.79 2.40
CA MET A 54 -19.24 -7.02 1.77
C MET A 54 -17.84 -6.80 1.19
N ALA A 55 -17.59 -5.67 0.53
CA ALA A 55 -16.28 -5.34 0.00
C ALA A 55 -15.22 -5.17 1.11
N LEU A 56 -15.58 -4.50 2.22
CA LEU A 56 -14.70 -4.37 3.39
C LEU A 56 -14.42 -5.74 4.03
N ARG A 57 -15.45 -6.58 4.17
CA ARG A 57 -15.30 -7.95 4.69
C ARG A 57 -14.38 -8.79 3.82
N TYR A 58 -14.58 -8.78 2.51
CA TYR A 58 -13.70 -9.46 1.56
C TYR A 58 -12.26 -8.96 1.66
N TYR A 59 -12.08 -7.64 1.81
CA TYR A 59 -10.76 -7.02 1.94
C TYR A 59 -10.00 -7.59 3.16
N ASP A 60 -10.65 -7.64 4.33
CA ASP A 60 -10.02 -8.04 5.59
C ASP A 60 -9.95 -9.56 5.81
N GLU A 61 -10.95 -10.31 5.35
CA GLU A 61 -11.07 -11.75 5.61
C GLU A 61 -10.51 -12.62 4.48
N VAL A 62 -10.39 -12.08 3.26
CA VAL A 62 -9.96 -12.86 2.09
C VAL A 62 -8.73 -12.26 1.43
N ALA A 63 -8.80 -10.99 1.00
CA ALA A 63 -7.76 -10.41 0.15
C ALA A 63 -6.41 -10.23 0.87
N LEU A 64 -6.42 -9.70 2.11
CA LEU A 64 -5.21 -9.56 2.91
C LEU A 64 -4.65 -10.91 3.38
N PRO A 65 -5.44 -11.85 3.94
CA PRO A 65 -4.94 -13.18 4.29
C PRO A 65 -4.34 -13.91 3.08
N LYS A 66 -4.98 -13.84 1.91
CA LYS A 66 -4.45 -14.44 0.68
C LYS A 66 -3.09 -13.82 0.28
N LEU A 67 -2.92 -12.50 0.39
CA LEU A 67 -1.61 -11.89 0.17
C LEU A 67 -0.53 -12.47 1.09
N VAL A 68 -0.85 -12.62 2.39
CA VAL A 68 0.10 -13.17 3.37
C VAL A 68 0.38 -14.65 3.13
N LEU A 69 -0.63 -15.43 2.75
CA LEU A 69 -0.45 -16.82 2.36
C LEU A 69 0.51 -16.94 1.17
N ASP A 70 0.36 -16.10 0.16
CA ASP A 70 1.19 -16.15 -1.04
C ASP A 70 2.64 -15.68 -0.76
N PHE A 71 2.84 -14.84 0.27
CA PHE A 71 4.17 -14.58 0.82
C PHE A 71 4.74 -15.79 1.56
N GLY A 72 3.91 -16.49 2.33
CA GLY A 72 4.32 -17.68 3.09
C GLY A 72 4.62 -18.90 2.21
N SER A 73 3.94 -19.03 1.07
CA SER A 73 4.19 -20.08 0.08
C SER A 73 5.31 -19.73 -0.91
N LEU A 74 5.87 -18.51 -0.83
CA LEU A 74 6.86 -17.96 -1.76
C LEU A 74 6.36 -17.83 -3.21
N GLU A 75 5.04 -17.88 -3.44
CA GLU A 75 4.46 -17.49 -4.74
C GLU A 75 4.77 -16.03 -5.06
N LEU A 76 4.75 -15.18 -4.03
CA LEU A 76 5.26 -13.81 -4.08
C LEU A 76 6.34 -13.64 -3.02
N SER A 77 7.46 -13.02 -3.37
CA SER A 77 8.55 -12.78 -2.43
C SER A 77 9.00 -11.32 -2.50
N PRO A 78 8.45 -10.43 -1.64
CA PRO A 78 8.88 -9.05 -1.61
C PRO A 78 10.30 -8.97 -1.02
N VAL A 79 11.20 -8.31 -1.74
CA VAL A 79 12.60 -8.13 -1.35
C VAL A 79 12.85 -6.77 -0.70
N ASP A 80 12.00 -5.80 -1.00
CA ASP A 80 12.12 -4.42 -0.55
C ASP A 80 10.76 -3.70 -0.53
N GLY A 81 10.74 -2.44 -0.07
CA GLY A 81 9.51 -1.66 0.02
C GLY A 81 8.85 -1.38 -1.35
N ARG A 82 9.63 -1.41 -2.45
CA ARG A 82 9.11 -1.24 -3.81
C ARG A 82 8.33 -2.47 -4.25
N THR A 83 8.96 -3.64 -4.22
CA THR A 83 8.31 -4.92 -4.55
C THR A 83 7.12 -5.23 -3.64
N LEU A 84 7.21 -4.91 -2.34
CA LEU A 84 6.05 -4.96 -1.43
C LEU A 84 4.91 -4.07 -1.90
N THR A 85 5.21 -2.82 -2.28
CA THR A 85 4.21 -1.87 -2.79
C THR A 85 3.57 -2.39 -4.08
N ASP A 86 4.37 -2.96 -4.98
CA ASP A 86 3.90 -3.49 -6.26
C ASP A 86 2.94 -4.67 -6.04
N PHE A 87 3.31 -5.65 -5.21
CA PHE A 87 2.42 -6.78 -4.91
C PHE A 87 1.11 -6.36 -4.24
N MET A 88 1.15 -5.36 -3.36
CA MET A 88 -0.07 -4.80 -2.78
C MET A 88 -0.94 -4.13 -3.85
N HIS A 89 -0.36 -3.25 -4.66
CA HIS A 89 -1.10 -2.51 -5.67
C HIS A 89 -1.65 -3.39 -6.79
N THR A 90 -0.90 -4.40 -7.26
CA THR A 90 -1.37 -5.36 -8.27
C THR A 90 -2.61 -6.13 -7.80
N ARG A 91 -2.81 -6.28 -6.49
CA ARG A 91 -4.01 -6.91 -5.90
C ARG A 91 -5.11 -5.92 -5.52
N GLY A 92 -4.97 -4.65 -5.90
CA GLY A 92 -5.91 -3.60 -5.49
C GLY A 92 -5.90 -3.30 -3.98
N LEU A 93 -4.85 -3.74 -3.27
CA LEU A 93 -4.72 -3.54 -1.83
C LEU A 93 -4.10 -2.18 -1.55
N ARG A 94 -4.68 -1.49 -0.56
CA ARG A 94 -4.25 -0.16 -0.14
C ARG A 94 -3.07 -0.29 0.82
N MET A 95 -2.03 0.51 0.62
CA MET A 95 -0.88 0.56 1.54
C MET A 95 -1.25 0.92 2.99
N HIS A 96 -2.45 1.47 3.26
CA HIS A 96 -2.91 1.73 4.63
C HIS A 96 -3.04 0.43 5.45
N SER A 97 -3.29 -0.70 4.80
CA SER A 97 -3.49 -1.97 5.50
C SER A 97 -2.19 -2.69 5.88
N LEU A 98 -1.02 -2.04 5.74
CA LEU A 98 0.26 -2.63 6.16
C LEU A 98 0.25 -3.07 7.63
N GLY A 99 -0.37 -2.31 8.54
CA GLY A 99 -0.48 -2.71 9.94
C GLY A 99 -1.27 -4.02 10.12
N ARG A 100 -2.32 -4.23 9.32
CA ARG A 100 -3.05 -5.51 9.30
C ARG A 100 -2.22 -6.64 8.69
N VAL A 101 -1.44 -6.37 7.64
CA VAL A 101 -0.51 -7.35 7.05
C VAL A 101 0.52 -7.81 8.09
N VAL A 102 1.07 -6.91 8.91
CA VAL A 102 1.98 -7.27 10.02
C VAL A 102 1.30 -8.22 11.01
N LYS A 103 0.06 -7.91 11.43
CA LYS A 103 -0.74 -8.75 12.35
C LYS A 103 -1.05 -10.14 11.76
N LEU A 104 -1.25 -10.24 10.44
CA LEU A 104 -1.53 -11.52 9.78
C LEU A 104 -0.26 -12.35 9.50
N SER A 105 0.92 -11.73 9.50
CA SER A 105 2.19 -12.35 9.13
C SER A 105 3.06 -12.75 10.32
N GLU A 106 2.45 -13.14 11.44
CA GLU A 106 3.16 -13.52 12.70
C GLU A 106 4.26 -14.58 12.50
N LYS A 107 4.08 -15.49 11.54
CA LYS A 107 5.05 -16.55 11.22
C LYS A 107 6.12 -16.12 10.21
N LEU A 108 6.05 -14.89 9.68
CA LEU A 108 6.90 -14.38 8.59
C LEU A 108 7.64 -13.11 9.06
N SER A 109 8.63 -13.29 9.94
CA SER A 109 9.40 -12.18 10.53
C SER A 109 10.01 -11.23 9.47
N HIS A 110 10.45 -11.76 8.33
CA HIS A 110 10.94 -10.95 7.22
C HIS A 110 9.86 -10.00 6.67
N VAL A 111 8.63 -10.50 6.47
CA VAL A 111 7.50 -9.72 5.96
C VAL A 111 7.08 -8.67 6.97
N GLN A 112 7.00 -9.02 8.26
CA GLN A 112 6.68 -8.07 9.33
C GLN A 112 7.70 -6.92 9.36
N SER A 113 9.00 -7.25 9.38
CA SER A 113 10.09 -6.28 9.34
C SER A 113 9.99 -5.38 8.11
N LEU A 114 9.73 -5.95 6.93
CA LEU A 114 9.59 -5.20 5.70
C LEU A 114 8.40 -4.22 5.71
N CYS A 115 7.24 -4.66 6.20
CA CYS A 115 6.06 -3.81 6.35
C CYS A 115 6.32 -2.66 7.34
N ILE A 116 6.98 -2.94 8.48
CA ILE A 116 7.36 -1.92 9.47
C ILE A 116 8.32 -0.89 8.87
N HIS A 117 9.36 -1.34 8.17
CA HIS A 117 10.28 -0.43 7.46
C HIS A 117 9.52 0.45 6.46
N GLU A 118 8.66 -0.12 5.64
CA GLU A 118 7.90 0.62 4.64
C GLU A 118 6.93 1.63 5.29
N MET A 119 6.33 1.29 6.42
CA MET A 119 5.51 2.22 7.22
C MET A 119 6.34 3.41 7.73
N ILE A 120 7.51 3.17 8.32
CA ILE A 120 8.43 4.21 8.81
C ILE A 120 8.91 5.10 7.66
N VAL A 121 9.38 4.51 6.56
CA VAL A 121 9.85 5.23 5.37
C VAL A 121 8.73 6.12 4.80
N ARG A 122 7.51 5.58 4.67
CA ARG A 122 6.36 6.34 4.17
C ARG A 122 5.97 7.48 5.09
N ALA A 123 6.05 7.28 6.40
CA ALA A 123 5.81 8.32 7.38
C ALA A 123 6.88 9.41 7.25
N PHE A 124 8.14 9.06 7.51
CA PHE A 124 9.23 10.03 7.66
C PHE A 124 9.55 10.80 6.36
N LYS A 125 9.28 10.21 5.20
CA LYS A 125 9.25 10.91 3.89
C LYS A 125 8.54 12.25 3.95
N HIS A 126 7.41 12.34 4.64
CA HIS A 126 6.62 13.58 4.69
C HIS A 126 7.36 14.68 5.45
N VAL A 127 8.09 14.32 6.51
CA VAL A 127 8.89 15.26 7.30
C VAL A 127 10.06 15.76 6.47
N ILE A 128 10.83 14.85 5.85
CA ILE A 128 11.97 15.24 5.01
C ILE A 128 11.51 16.13 3.85
N ARG A 129 10.43 15.77 3.14
CA ARG A 129 9.91 16.59 2.03
C ARG A 129 9.46 17.98 2.48
N ALA A 130 8.85 18.09 3.67
CA ALA A 130 8.46 19.38 4.22
C ALA A 130 9.70 20.24 4.51
N VAL A 131 10.73 19.67 5.12
CA VAL A 131 12.01 20.36 5.36
C VAL A 131 12.63 20.81 4.05
N ILE A 132 12.79 19.91 3.08
CA ILE A 132 13.33 20.23 1.74
C ILE A 132 12.57 21.41 1.10
N ALA A 133 11.25 21.42 1.19
CA ALA A 133 10.43 22.49 0.60
C ALA A 133 10.60 23.85 1.30
N THR A 134 11.09 23.88 2.54
CA THR A 134 11.32 25.13 3.30
C THR A 134 12.72 25.69 3.16
N VAL A 135 13.69 24.93 2.65
CA VAL A 135 15.08 25.37 2.55
C VAL A 135 15.35 26.02 1.20
N SER A 136 15.85 27.26 1.23
CA SER A 136 16.13 28.06 0.03
C SER A 136 17.55 27.89 -0.52
N ASP A 137 18.57 27.71 0.32
CA ASP A 137 19.96 27.51 -0.09
C ASP A 137 20.31 26.01 -0.15
N THR A 138 20.89 25.60 -1.27
CA THR A 138 21.45 24.25 -1.50
C THR A 138 22.43 23.77 -0.41
N ARG A 139 23.24 24.66 0.18
CA ARG A 139 24.18 24.29 1.25
C ARG A 139 23.42 23.93 2.52
N ASP A 140 22.43 24.75 2.88
CA ASP A 140 21.56 24.50 4.02
C ASP A 140 20.68 23.27 3.81
N LEU A 141 20.38 22.93 2.54
CA LEU A 141 19.62 21.75 2.18
C LEU A 141 20.36 20.46 2.54
N SER A 142 21.65 20.37 2.19
CA SER A 142 22.50 19.21 2.52
C SER A 142 22.62 19.01 4.04
N ILE A 143 22.80 20.11 4.79
CA ILE A 143 22.87 20.11 6.25
C ILE A 143 21.53 19.63 6.84
N SER A 144 20.42 20.16 6.32
CA SER A 144 19.07 19.83 6.80
C SER A 144 18.71 18.37 6.51
N ILE A 145 19.05 17.85 5.33
CA ILE A 145 18.82 16.43 5.00
C ILE A 145 19.64 15.52 5.91
N ALA A 146 20.95 15.80 6.10
CA ALA A 146 21.80 15.02 6.99
C ALA A 146 21.27 15.04 8.43
N ALA A 147 20.87 16.21 8.94
CA ALA A 147 20.25 16.34 10.26
C ALA A 147 18.97 15.51 10.39
N MET A 148 18.09 15.53 9.38
CA MET A 148 16.87 14.70 9.39
C MET A 148 17.17 13.20 9.38
N LEU A 149 18.18 12.75 8.63
CA LEU A 149 18.58 11.35 8.61
C LEU A 149 19.19 10.93 9.97
N ASN A 150 20.03 11.78 10.58
CA ASN A 150 20.57 11.55 11.92
C ASN A 150 19.48 11.50 12.98
N LEU A 151 18.44 12.33 12.90
CA LEU A 151 17.30 12.29 13.82
C LEU A 151 16.52 10.97 13.77
N LEU A 152 16.47 10.30 12.61
CA LEU A 152 15.78 9.02 12.45
C LEU A 152 16.67 7.81 12.71
N LEU A 153 17.93 7.84 12.28
CA LEU A 153 18.80 6.66 12.19
C LEU A 153 20.02 6.74 13.10
N GLY A 154 20.38 7.93 13.58
CA GLY A 154 21.44 8.14 14.57
C GLY A 154 20.97 7.77 15.97
N LEU A 155 21.92 7.39 16.83
CA LEU A 155 21.63 7.11 18.23
C LEU A 155 21.52 8.41 19.04
N PRO A 156 20.56 8.53 19.98
CA PRO A 156 20.51 9.68 20.86
C PRO A 156 21.72 9.70 21.79
N ASP A 157 22.31 10.88 21.99
CA ASP A 157 23.46 11.06 22.89
C ASP A 157 23.04 10.73 24.33
N SER A 158 23.79 9.84 25.00
CA SER A 158 23.38 9.20 26.26
C SER A 158 23.33 10.14 27.48
N GLY A 159 23.45 11.45 27.27
CA GLY A 159 23.64 12.44 28.32
C GLY A 159 22.37 12.90 29.07
N VAL A 160 21.15 12.71 28.55
CA VAL A 160 19.95 13.35 29.15
C VAL A 160 18.66 12.51 29.12
N SER A 161 18.66 11.22 28.77
CA SER A 161 17.44 10.42 28.94
C SER A 161 17.70 8.92 29.01
N HIS A 162 17.12 8.26 30.01
CA HIS A 162 16.99 6.80 30.09
C HIS A 162 16.01 6.23 29.04
N SER A 163 15.86 6.86 27.87
CA SER A 163 15.01 6.31 26.82
C SER A 163 15.67 5.05 26.27
N SER A 164 15.06 3.89 26.50
CA SER A 164 15.50 2.60 25.97
C SER A 164 15.41 2.47 24.45
N VAL A 165 14.99 3.54 23.76
CA VAL A 165 14.67 3.54 22.34
C VAL A 165 15.84 4.15 21.55
N PRO A 166 16.39 3.46 20.53
CA PRO A 166 17.54 3.92 19.76
C PRO A 166 17.17 4.96 18.68
N VAL A 167 16.37 5.97 19.02
CA VAL A 167 16.00 7.09 18.15
C VAL A 167 15.64 8.33 18.96
N HIS A 168 15.78 9.50 18.35
CA HIS A 168 15.41 10.78 18.97
C HIS A 168 13.94 10.81 19.44
N THR A 169 13.69 11.24 20.69
CA THR A 169 12.39 11.19 21.37
C THR A 169 11.24 11.85 20.60
N LEU A 170 11.49 12.98 19.93
CA LEU A 170 10.48 13.66 19.11
C LEU A 170 10.08 12.83 17.88
N VAL A 171 11.06 12.17 17.25
CA VAL A 171 10.82 11.32 16.09
C VAL A 171 10.06 10.06 16.51
N TRP A 172 10.43 9.46 17.64
CA TRP A 172 9.72 8.34 18.24
C TRP A 172 8.23 8.65 18.45
N ARG A 173 7.94 9.70 19.23
CA ARG A 173 6.56 10.11 19.54
C ARG A 173 5.76 10.43 18.28
N TRP A 174 6.40 11.08 17.30
CA TRP A 174 5.74 11.39 16.03
C TRP A 174 5.43 10.12 15.23
N LEU A 175 6.37 9.16 15.16
CA LEU A 175 6.17 7.88 14.50
C LEU A 175 5.04 7.08 15.16
N GLU A 176 5.01 6.96 16.49
CA GLU A 176 3.94 6.28 17.21
C GLU A 176 2.56 6.84 16.83
N VAL A 177 2.39 8.16 16.89
CA VAL A 177 1.12 8.82 16.56
C VAL A 177 0.77 8.64 15.08
N PHE A 178 1.74 8.82 14.18
CA PHE A 178 1.50 8.72 12.74
C PHE A 178 1.14 7.28 12.34
N LEU A 179 1.87 6.29 12.85
CA LEU A 179 1.66 4.89 12.51
C LEU A 179 0.35 4.37 13.07
N LYS A 180 -0.01 4.74 14.31
CA LYS A 180 -1.30 4.37 14.89
C LYS A 180 -2.46 4.96 14.09
N ARG A 181 -2.40 6.24 13.74
CA ARG A 181 -3.48 6.91 12.97
C ARG A 181 -3.60 6.40 11.54
N ARG A 182 -2.49 6.13 10.86
CA ARG A 182 -2.49 5.81 9.43
C ARG A 182 -2.65 4.32 9.13
N TYR A 183 -2.10 3.46 9.99
CA TYR A 183 -1.99 2.02 9.72
C TYR A 183 -2.62 1.15 10.83
N ASP A 184 -3.18 1.74 11.89
CA ASP A 184 -3.59 1.04 13.11
C ASP A 184 -2.48 0.12 13.66
N TRP A 185 -1.24 0.63 13.62
CA TRP A 185 -0.06 -0.07 14.10
C TRP A 185 0.56 0.65 15.29
N GLU A 186 0.80 -0.11 16.36
CA GLU A 186 1.48 0.36 17.57
C GLU A 186 2.96 0.00 17.47
N LEU A 187 3.81 1.01 17.40
CA LEU A 187 5.25 0.82 17.31
C LEU A 187 5.80 0.53 18.71
N THR A 188 6.36 -0.66 18.91
CA THR A 188 6.98 -1.05 20.18
C THR A 188 8.50 -0.90 20.10
N VAL A 189 9.14 -0.75 21.26
CA VAL A 189 10.62 -0.63 21.35
C VAL A 189 11.31 -1.85 20.74
N SER A 190 10.80 -3.06 21.00
CA SER A 190 11.34 -4.31 20.43
C SER A 190 11.33 -4.28 18.90
N ASN A 191 10.18 -3.94 18.31
CA ASN A 191 10.01 -3.90 16.86
C ASN A 191 10.87 -2.82 16.20
N TYR A 192 11.22 -1.76 16.95
CA TYR A 192 12.10 -0.72 16.48
C TYR A 192 13.58 -1.09 16.59
N CYS A 193 13.99 -1.80 17.65
CA CYS A 193 15.37 -2.28 17.78
C CYS A 193 15.75 -3.26 16.66
N ASP A 194 14.79 -4.04 16.17
CA ASP A 194 15.01 -5.04 15.11
C ASP A 194 14.99 -4.45 13.68
N ILE A 195 14.90 -3.13 13.53
CA ILE A 195 14.84 -2.51 12.21
C ILE A 195 16.20 -2.54 11.50
N ARG A 196 16.16 -2.77 10.20
CA ARG A 196 17.32 -2.72 9.32
C ARG A 196 17.49 -1.27 8.84
N LYS A 197 18.33 -0.49 9.54
CA LYS A 197 18.57 0.94 9.24
C LYS A 197 18.90 1.21 7.77
N TYR A 198 19.72 0.38 7.12
CA TYR A 198 20.01 0.52 5.68
C TYR A 198 18.79 0.31 4.76
N ALA A 199 17.85 -0.56 5.14
CA ALA A 199 16.62 -0.75 4.36
C ALA A 199 15.74 0.51 4.43
N ILE A 200 15.68 1.15 5.61
CA ILE A 200 14.97 2.42 5.80
C ILE A 200 15.67 3.55 5.03
N LEU A 201 16.99 3.67 5.15
CA LEU A 201 17.79 4.66 4.42
C LEU A 201 17.54 4.55 2.91
N ARG A 202 17.71 3.34 2.36
CA ARG A 202 17.45 3.07 0.93
C ARG A 202 16.01 3.40 0.55
N GLY A 203 15.03 3.05 1.39
CA GLY A 203 13.64 3.38 1.16
C GLY A 203 13.39 4.89 1.11
N LEU A 204 14.01 5.64 2.01
CA LEU A 204 13.91 7.10 2.05
C LEU A 204 14.56 7.74 0.83
N CYS A 205 15.78 7.34 0.47
CA CYS A 205 16.48 7.79 -0.74
C CYS A 205 15.58 7.64 -1.97
N HIS A 206 14.98 6.47 -2.18
CA HIS A 206 14.10 6.24 -3.34
C HIS A 206 12.78 7.04 -3.29
N LYS A 207 12.18 7.23 -2.10
CA LYS A 207 10.88 7.91 -2.01
C LYS A 207 11.01 9.43 -1.99
N VAL A 208 12.11 9.97 -1.49
CA VAL A 208 12.37 11.41 -1.44
C VAL A 208 13.16 11.87 -2.66
N GLY A 209 14.02 11.00 -3.19
CA GLY A 209 14.94 11.30 -4.29
C GLY A 209 16.33 11.72 -3.83
N ILE A 210 16.76 11.30 -2.64
CA ILE A 210 18.07 11.70 -2.09
C ILE A 210 19.13 10.74 -2.61
N GLU A 211 20.21 11.28 -3.17
CA GLU A 211 21.41 10.54 -3.54
C GLU A 211 22.50 10.77 -2.49
N LEU A 212 23.07 9.66 -2.00
CA LEU A 212 24.10 9.66 -0.95
C LEU A 212 25.44 9.18 -1.51
N ALA A 213 26.52 9.64 -0.88
CA ALA A 213 27.86 9.15 -1.15
C ALA A 213 27.95 7.64 -0.86
N PRO A 214 28.61 6.84 -1.71
CA PRO A 214 28.84 5.42 -1.45
C PRO A 214 29.89 5.28 -0.34
N LYS A 215 29.42 5.12 0.90
CA LYS A 215 30.25 5.01 2.10
C LYS A 215 29.65 4.00 3.07
N ASP A 216 30.52 3.33 3.83
CA ASP A 216 30.12 2.54 4.98
C ASP A 216 29.80 3.48 6.15
N PHE A 217 28.52 3.82 6.29
CA PHE A 217 28.03 4.66 7.39
C PHE A 217 28.07 3.90 8.71
N ASP A 218 28.64 4.52 9.74
CA ASP A 218 28.58 4.02 11.11
C ASP A 218 27.19 4.30 11.71
N MET A 219 26.28 3.34 11.57
CA MET A 219 24.90 3.45 12.05
C MET A 219 24.75 3.36 13.57
N ASP A 220 25.84 3.09 14.29
CA ASP A 220 25.89 3.07 15.76
C ASP A 220 26.40 4.41 16.32
N SER A 221 26.76 5.35 15.45
CA SER A 221 27.06 6.73 15.82
C SER A 221 25.79 7.55 16.11
N ALA A 222 25.95 8.63 16.88
CA ALA A 222 24.92 9.65 17.03
C ALA A 222 24.67 10.44 15.73
N PHE A 223 25.71 10.57 14.91
CA PHE A 223 25.67 11.33 13.65
C PHE A 223 26.28 10.51 12.50
N PRO A 224 25.59 9.47 12.01
CA PRO A 224 26.04 8.66 10.88
C PRO A 224 26.25 9.45 9.58
N PHE A 225 25.51 10.55 9.39
CA PHE A 225 25.49 11.32 8.14
C PHE A 225 26.04 12.74 8.32
N ASP A 226 26.89 13.17 7.40
CA ASP A 226 27.36 14.55 7.26
C ASP A 226 26.75 15.22 6.01
N LYS A 227 26.81 16.56 5.96
CA LYS A 227 26.37 17.32 4.78
C LYS A 227 27.09 16.91 3.49
N LEU A 228 28.36 16.52 3.58
CA LEU A 228 29.16 16.09 2.42
C LEU A 228 28.71 14.73 1.88
N ASP A 229 27.97 13.95 2.66
CA ASP A 229 27.42 12.67 2.22
C ASP A 229 26.19 12.86 1.32
N ILE A 230 25.58 14.05 1.28
CA ILE A 230 24.43 14.35 0.41
C ILE A 230 24.94 14.83 -0.96
N ILE A 231 24.83 13.96 -1.97
CA ILE A 231 25.37 14.24 -3.32
C ILE A 231 24.39 15.03 -4.16
N SER A 232 23.12 14.63 -4.18
CA SER A 232 22.10 15.27 -5.01
C SER A 232 20.69 15.02 -4.50
N LEU A 233 19.74 15.78 -5.04
CA LEU A 233 18.30 15.59 -4.84
C LEU A 233 17.60 15.53 -6.21
N VAL A 234 17.03 14.38 -6.52
CA VAL A 234 16.32 14.09 -7.77
C VAL A 234 14.81 14.16 -7.56
N PRO A 235 14.05 14.96 -8.33
CA PRO A 235 12.60 15.02 -8.20
C PRO A 235 11.92 13.66 -8.42
N VAL A 236 11.13 13.22 -7.44
CA VAL A 236 10.34 11.98 -7.53
C VAL A 236 8.89 12.29 -7.88
N HIS A 237 8.50 12.05 -9.13
CA HIS A 237 7.11 12.14 -9.58
C HIS A 237 6.44 10.77 -9.59
N LYS A 238 5.15 10.70 -9.20
CA LYS A 238 4.34 9.50 -9.39
C LYS A 238 3.72 9.56 -10.78
N GLN A 239 4.33 8.89 -11.74
CA GLN A 239 3.65 8.63 -13.01
C GLN A 239 2.61 7.54 -12.80
N VAL A 240 1.41 7.75 -13.34
CA VAL A 240 0.46 6.66 -13.53
C VAL A 240 1.00 5.84 -14.70
N ALA A 241 1.73 4.76 -14.40
CA ALA A 241 1.96 3.75 -15.40
C ALA A 241 0.59 3.15 -15.73
N CYS A 242 0.06 3.44 -16.91
CA CYS A 242 -1.16 2.81 -17.43
C CYS A 242 -0.82 1.37 -17.84
N SER A 243 -0.49 0.54 -16.86
CA SER A 243 -0.17 -0.87 -17.06
C SER A 243 -1.32 -1.70 -16.54
N SER A 244 -2.19 -2.13 -17.44
CA SER A 244 -3.20 -3.15 -17.16
C SER A 244 -2.54 -4.53 -17.10
N ALA A 245 -2.87 -5.34 -16.09
CA ALA A 245 -2.43 -6.74 -16.03
C ALA A 245 -2.94 -7.53 -17.25
N ASP A 246 -4.20 -7.28 -17.64
CA ASP A 246 -4.81 -7.84 -18.84
C ASP A 246 -4.08 -7.35 -20.09
N GLY A 247 -3.73 -6.06 -20.15
CA GLY A 247 -2.93 -5.48 -21.22
C GLY A 247 -1.54 -6.12 -21.35
N ARG A 248 -0.89 -6.44 -20.22
CA ARG A 248 0.40 -7.12 -20.22
C ARG A 248 0.29 -8.56 -20.72
N GLN A 249 -0.72 -9.31 -20.28
CA GLN A 249 -0.96 -10.68 -20.74
C GLN A 249 -1.29 -10.72 -22.24
N LEU A 250 -2.08 -9.76 -22.72
CA LEU A 250 -2.40 -9.61 -24.14
C LEU A 250 -1.16 -9.24 -24.96
N LEU A 251 -0.26 -8.41 -24.43
CA LEU A 251 0.99 -8.05 -25.10
C LEU A 251 1.94 -9.26 -25.21
N GLU A 252 2.05 -10.05 -24.15
CA GLU A 252 2.85 -11.27 -24.15
C GLU A 252 2.26 -12.35 -25.09
N SER A 253 0.93 -12.43 -25.16
CA SER A 253 0.21 -13.28 -26.12
C SER A 253 0.40 -12.80 -27.56
N SER A 254 0.37 -11.48 -27.80
CA SER A 254 0.66 -10.86 -29.11
C SER A 254 2.08 -11.19 -29.57
N LYS A 255 3.08 -11.02 -28.69
CA LYS A 255 4.48 -11.36 -28.97
C LYS A 255 4.65 -12.85 -29.32
N THR A 256 4.03 -13.73 -28.53
CA THR A 256 4.08 -15.18 -28.77
C THR A 256 3.41 -15.58 -30.10
N ALA A 257 2.33 -14.91 -30.49
CA ALA A 257 1.66 -15.15 -31.78
C ALA A 257 2.52 -14.66 -32.96
N LEU A 258 3.21 -13.53 -32.81
CA LEU A 258 4.14 -13.00 -33.80
C LEU A 258 5.32 -13.95 -34.03
N ASP A 259 5.92 -14.46 -32.94
CA ASP A 259 7.03 -15.42 -33.00
C ASP A 259 6.62 -16.75 -33.68
N LYS A 260 5.33 -17.10 -33.64
CA LYS A 260 4.75 -18.28 -34.30
C LYS A 260 4.28 -18.00 -35.75
N GLY A 261 4.49 -16.79 -36.27
CA GLY A 261 4.06 -16.40 -37.62
C GLY A 261 2.56 -16.19 -37.79
N LYS A 262 1.78 -16.14 -36.69
CA LYS A 262 0.33 -15.93 -36.71
C LYS A 262 0.00 -14.44 -36.66
N LEU A 263 0.17 -13.77 -37.80
CA LEU A 263 0.04 -12.31 -37.93
C LEU A 263 -1.36 -11.79 -37.55
N GLU A 264 -2.44 -12.48 -37.92
CA GLU A 264 -3.81 -12.04 -37.60
C GLU A 264 -4.10 -12.06 -36.08
N ASP A 265 -3.68 -13.14 -35.41
CA ASP A 265 -3.81 -13.27 -33.95
C ASP A 265 -2.95 -12.23 -33.22
N ALA A 266 -1.70 -12.02 -33.69
CA ALA A 266 -0.79 -11.04 -33.12
C ALA A 266 -1.36 -9.62 -33.19
N VAL A 267 -1.95 -9.24 -34.32
CA VAL A 267 -2.63 -7.95 -34.51
C VAL A 267 -3.88 -7.86 -33.63
N SER A 268 -4.70 -8.90 -33.57
CA SER A 268 -5.90 -8.93 -32.71
C SER A 268 -5.56 -8.72 -31.23
N TYR A 269 -4.55 -9.42 -30.72
CA TYR A 269 -4.08 -9.22 -29.35
C TYR A 269 -3.48 -7.83 -29.16
N GLY A 270 -2.67 -7.34 -30.11
CA GLY A 270 -2.05 -6.01 -30.06
C GLY A 270 -3.08 -4.86 -30.00
N THR A 271 -4.11 -4.90 -30.85
CA THR A 271 -5.19 -3.89 -30.83
C THR A 271 -5.98 -3.91 -29.52
N LYS A 272 -6.13 -5.09 -28.90
CA LYS A 272 -6.73 -5.18 -27.56
C LYS A 272 -5.83 -4.56 -26.50
N VAL A 273 -4.50 -4.73 -26.58
CA VAL A 273 -3.55 -4.06 -25.66
C VAL A 273 -3.75 -2.54 -25.71
N ASP A 274 -3.86 -1.95 -26.90
CA ASP A 274 -4.05 -0.51 -27.06
C ASP A 274 -5.31 0.01 -26.36
N ALA A 275 -6.39 -0.78 -26.36
CA ALA A 275 -7.62 -0.48 -25.63
C ALA A 275 -7.42 -0.50 -24.10
N TYR A 276 -6.44 -1.25 -23.60
CA TYR A 276 -6.11 -1.34 -22.17
C TYR A 276 -4.98 -0.41 -21.72
N THR A 277 -4.14 0.10 -22.63
CA THR A 277 -3.00 0.99 -22.32
C THR A 277 -3.27 2.46 -22.62
N GLY A 278 -4.27 2.77 -23.44
CA GLY A 278 -4.90 4.09 -23.56
C GLY A 278 -3.95 5.28 -23.77
N TYR A 279 -3.70 5.62 -25.03
CA TYR A 279 -3.73 7.02 -25.47
C TYR A 279 -4.88 7.17 -26.47
N PRO A 280 -5.85 8.07 -26.27
CA PRO A 280 -6.62 8.57 -27.40
C PRO A 280 -5.66 9.41 -28.25
N ALA A 281 -5.40 8.96 -29.48
CA ALA A 281 -4.73 9.81 -30.47
C ALA A 281 -5.63 11.02 -30.72
N SER A 282 -5.17 12.19 -30.28
CA SER A 282 -5.65 13.50 -30.75
C SER A 282 -5.14 13.75 -32.15
#